data_AF-A0A7S4IVD1-F1
#
_entry.id   AF-A0A7S4IVD1-F1
#
_cell.length_a   1.000
_cell.length_b   1.000
_cell.length_c   1.000
_cell.angle_alpha   90.00
_cell.angle_beta   90.00
_cell.angle_gamma   90.00
#
_symmetry.space_group_name_H-M   'P 1'
#
loop_
_entity.id
_entity.type
_entity.pdbx_description
1 polymer ?
#
loop_
_entity_poly.entity_id
_entity_poly.type
_entity_poly.pdbx_seq_one_letter_code
_entity_poly.pdbx_strand_id
1 'polypeptide(L)'
;IALLESCQALSTYQCPRTGSTLLHSAAMGVDLKSVRRLIQLNANPNACETTLSGRTPLMYAVQHYAPLGIIKELLNAGAKANFCLNKRSIINYASRGAEGNLPVLEALLDSLGVSKATKAVNYLLSDTEPYKTALDFAQNPQVRKLLIEHGALSGADYVANLRNEIKLSRVG
;
A
#
# COMPACT_ATOMS: atom_id res chain seq x y z
N ILE A 1 -30.33 2.26 -22.05
CA ILE A 1 -29.26 3.27 -22.23
C ILE A 1 -29.03 4.04 -20.92
N ALA A 2 -30.05 4.68 -20.32
CA ALA A 2 -29.91 5.40 -19.03
C ALA A 2 -29.36 4.57 -17.83
N LEU A 3 -29.68 3.28 -17.73
CA LEU A 3 -29.14 2.40 -16.67
C LEU A 3 -27.65 2.04 -16.85
N LEU A 4 -27.15 2.02 -18.10
CA LEU A 4 -25.73 1.79 -18.39
C LEU A 4 -24.92 3.04 -18.07
N GLU A 5 -25.45 4.22 -18.42
CA GLU A 5 -24.84 5.52 -18.11
C GLU A 5 -24.74 5.75 -16.60
N SER A 6 -25.77 5.37 -15.83
CA SER A 6 -25.73 5.49 -14.37
C SER A 6 -24.71 4.54 -13.72
N CYS A 7 -24.59 3.32 -14.22
CA CYS A 7 -23.59 2.35 -13.76
C CYS A 7 -22.16 2.80 -14.07
N GLN A 8 -21.94 3.32 -15.28
CA GLN A 8 -20.63 3.80 -15.71
C GLN A 8 -20.22 5.06 -14.92
N ALA A 9 -21.16 6.00 -14.72
CA ALA A 9 -20.93 7.19 -13.91
C ALA A 9 -20.50 6.84 -12.47
N LEU A 10 -21.08 5.81 -11.85
CA LEU A 10 -20.68 5.37 -10.50
C LEU A 10 -19.24 4.83 -10.48
N SER A 11 -18.81 4.08 -11.50
CA SER A 11 -17.47 3.48 -11.53
C SER A 11 -16.34 4.51 -11.75
N THR A 12 -16.63 5.61 -12.46
CA THR A 12 -15.65 6.64 -12.83
C THR A 12 -15.80 7.92 -12.01
N TYR A 13 -16.81 8.04 -11.16
CA TYR A 13 -17.04 9.24 -10.36
C TYR A 13 -15.82 9.55 -9.48
N GLN A 14 -15.39 10.81 -9.53
CA GLN A 14 -14.33 11.37 -8.70
C GLN A 14 -14.85 12.65 -8.04
N CYS A 15 -14.55 12.81 -6.75
CA CYS A 15 -14.83 14.05 -6.04
C CYS A 15 -14.02 15.20 -6.69
N PRO A 16 -14.65 16.29 -7.17
CA PRO A 16 -13.94 17.36 -7.86
C PRO A 16 -12.86 18.06 -7.01
N ARG A 17 -13.01 18.04 -5.68
CA ARG A 17 -12.08 18.68 -4.74
C ARG A 17 -10.89 17.81 -4.37
N THR A 18 -11.08 16.48 -4.34
CA THR A 18 -10.06 15.56 -3.83
C THR A 18 -9.49 14.62 -4.89
N GLY A 19 -10.24 14.36 -5.97
CA GLY A 19 -10.00 13.29 -6.93
C GLY A 19 -10.33 11.89 -6.39
N SER A 20 -10.82 11.77 -5.15
CA SER A 20 -11.16 10.48 -4.55
C SER A 20 -12.38 9.88 -5.26
N THR A 21 -12.28 8.61 -5.66
CA THR A 21 -13.39 7.86 -6.26
C THR A 21 -14.34 7.29 -5.21
N LEU A 22 -15.51 6.80 -5.61
CA LEU A 22 -16.42 6.06 -4.72
C LEU A 22 -15.73 4.85 -4.07
N LEU A 23 -14.77 4.23 -4.76
CA LEU A 23 -14.02 3.10 -4.22
C LEU A 23 -13.09 3.49 -3.06
N HIS A 24 -12.60 4.74 -3.02
CA HIS A 24 -11.84 5.24 -1.85
C HIS A 24 -12.74 5.30 -0.61
N SER A 25 -13.93 5.87 -0.75
CA SER A 25 -14.90 5.97 0.36
C SER A 25 -15.37 4.60 0.83
N ALA A 26 -15.67 3.67 -0.09
CA ALA A 26 -16.07 2.31 0.25
C ALA A 26 -14.95 1.53 0.95
N ALA A 27 -13.69 1.77 0.56
CA ALA A 27 -12.52 1.13 1.13
C ALA A 27 -12.24 1.50 2.60
N MET A 28 -12.79 2.62 3.10
CA MET A 28 -12.59 3.07 4.50
C MET A 28 -13.23 2.16 5.57
N GLY A 29 -13.97 1.11 5.21
CA GLY A 29 -14.19 -0.01 6.12
C GLY A 29 -15.62 -0.32 6.55
N VAL A 30 -16.65 0.26 5.92
CA VAL A 30 -18.04 0.06 6.38
C VAL A 30 -18.82 -0.94 5.54
N ASP A 31 -18.52 -1.11 4.25
CA ASP A 31 -19.37 -1.95 3.39
C ASP A 31 -18.61 -2.73 2.31
N LEU A 32 -18.34 -4.01 2.61
CA LEU A 32 -17.80 -4.97 1.66
C LEU A 32 -18.69 -5.16 0.42
N LYS A 33 -20.03 -5.01 0.55
CA LYS A 33 -20.95 -5.14 -0.59
C LYS A 33 -20.76 -3.99 -1.55
N SER A 34 -20.63 -2.75 -1.05
CA SER A 34 -20.30 -1.58 -1.87
C SER A 34 -18.96 -1.75 -2.59
N VAL A 35 -17.92 -2.25 -1.90
CA VAL A 35 -16.61 -2.53 -2.52
C VAL A 35 -16.76 -3.52 -3.67
N ARG A 36 -17.40 -4.68 -3.42
CA ARG A 36 -17.66 -5.69 -4.45
C ARG A 36 -18.48 -5.14 -5.61
N ARG A 37 -19.51 -4.34 -5.32
CA ARG A 37 -20.37 -3.76 -6.36
C ARG A 37 -19.59 -2.79 -7.24
N LEU A 38 -18.76 -1.93 -6.66
CA LEU A 38 -17.93 -0.98 -7.41
C LEU A 38 -16.89 -1.72 -8.27
N ILE A 39 -16.28 -2.79 -7.74
CA ILE A 39 -15.36 -3.65 -8.51
C ILE A 39 -16.10 -4.31 -9.70
N GLN A 40 -17.31 -4.84 -9.47
CA GLN A 40 -18.15 -5.41 -10.54
C GLN A 40 -18.54 -4.39 -11.62
N LEU A 41 -18.59 -3.11 -11.26
CA LEU A 41 -18.80 -2.01 -12.20
C LEU A 41 -17.51 -1.54 -12.88
N ASN A 42 -16.40 -2.29 -12.77
CA ASN A 42 -15.08 -1.96 -13.30
C ASN A 42 -14.48 -0.66 -12.73
N ALA A 43 -14.81 -0.31 -11.48
CA ALA A 43 -14.13 0.78 -10.80
C ALA A 43 -12.62 0.48 -10.70
N ASN A 44 -11.77 1.46 -11.06
CA ASN A 44 -10.32 1.27 -11.04
C ASN A 44 -9.80 1.13 -9.59
N PRO A 45 -9.28 -0.05 -9.18
CA PRO A 45 -8.78 -0.29 -7.83
C PRO A 45 -7.46 0.44 -7.53
N ASN A 46 -6.80 0.95 -8.56
CA ASN A 46 -5.56 1.72 -8.49
C ASN A 46 -5.78 3.21 -8.78
N ALA A 47 -7.03 3.69 -8.77
CA ALA A 47 -7.31 5.12 -8.89
C ALA A 47 -6.53 5.87 -7.80
N CYS A 48 -5.84 6.94 -8.17
CA CYS A 48 -5.15 7.80 -7.21
C CYS A 48 -5.98 9.07 -7.06
N GLU A 49 -6.23 9.49 -5.82
CA GLU A 49 -6.78 10.83 -5.59
C GLU A 49 -5.80 11.92 -6.11
N THR A 50 -6.27 13.12 -6.40
CA THR A 50 -5.43 14.14 -7.05
C THR A 50 -4.80 15.10 -6.06
N THR A 51 -5.47 15.41 -4.94
CA THR A 51 -5.04 16.51 -4.06
C THR A 51 -4.62 16.08 -2.66
N LEU A 52 -5.10 14.94 -2.16
CA LEU A 52 -4.95 14.51 -0.76
C LEU A 52 -3.76 13.58 -0.50
N SER A 53 -2.70 13.66 -1.32
CA SER A 53 -1.49 12.81 -1.32
C SER A 53 -1.55 11.54 -2.19
N GLY A 54 -2.46 11.51 -3.17
CA GLY A 54 -2.55 10.50 -4.23
C GLY A 54 -2.64 9.05 -3.78
N ARG A 55 -3.28 8.84 -2.64
CA ARG A 55 -3.54 7.52 -2.11
C ARG A 55 -4.44 6.74 -3.06
N THR A 56 -4.30 5.42 -3.01
CA THR A 56 -5.18 4.46 -3.67
C THR A 56 -6.28 3.99 -2.71
N PRO A 57 -7.37 3.37 -3.20
CA PRO A 57 -8.37 2.75 -2.35
C PRO A 57 -7.78 1.76 -1.34
N LEU A 58 -6.79 0.96 -1.76
CA LEU A 58 -6.10 0.01 -0.87
C LEU A 58 -5.34 0.73 0.26
N MET A 59 -4.68 1.86 -0.03
CA MET A 59 -4.03 2.67 1.01
C MET A 59 -5.02 3.22 2.03
N TYR A 60 -6.20 3.69 1.58
CA TYR A 60 -7.26 4.14 2.47
C TYR A 60 -7.74 3.01 3.38
N ALA A 61 -7.97 1.81 2.83
CA ALA A 61 -8.39 0.66 3.61
C ALA A 61 -7.37 0.30 4.72
N VAL A 62 -6.08 0.28 4.39
CA VAL A 62 -5.03 -0.02 5.37
C VAL A 62 -4.89 1.09 6.41
N GLN A 63 -4.93 2.37 5.99
CA GLN A 63 -4.80 3.51 6.90
C GLN A 63 -5.94 3.59 7.92
N HIS A 64 -7.16 3.23 7.50
CA HIS A 64 -8.36 3.29 8.33
C HIS A 64 -8.70 1.95 9.00
N TYR A 65 -7.77 0.99 9.01
CA TYR A 65 -7.95 -0.32 9.64
C TYR A 65 -9.22 -1.06 9.15
N ALA A 66 -9.50 -0.99 7.85
CA ALA A 66 -10.62 -1.67 7.25
C ALA A 66 -10.52 -3.21 7.47
N PRO A 67 -11.65 -3.92 7.56
CA PRO A 67 -11.68 -5.37 7.67
C PRO A 67 -10.81 -6.06 6.61
N LEU A 68 -10.11 -7.13 6.99
CA LEU A 68 -9.25 -7.90 6.09
C LEU A 68 -9.97 -8.38 4.82
N GLY A 69 -11.28 -8.63 4.90
CA GLY A 69 -12.11 -8.97 3.74
C GLY A 69 -12.08 -7.89 2.66
N ILE A 70 -12.15 -6.60 3.01
CA ILE A 70 -12.06 -5.49 2.06
C ILE A 70 -10.67 -5.43 1.41
N ILE A 71 -9.61 -5.62 2.22
CA ILE A 71 -8.23 -5.66 1.72
C ILE A 71 -8.06 -6.76 0.68
N LYS A 72 -8.52 -7.98 1.00
CA LYS A 72 -8.44 -9.14 0.10
C LYS A 72 -9.23 -8.91 -1.19
N GLU A 73 -10.45 -8.35 -1.14
CA GLU A 73 -11.22 -8.02 -2.35
C GLU A 73 -10.50 -7.00 -3.23
N LEU A 74 -9.91 -5.95 -2.64
CA LEU A 74 -9.16 -4.95 -3.40
C LEU A 74 -7.91 -5.57 -4.05
N LEU A 75 -7.17 -6.41 -3.32
CA LEU A 75 -6.02 -7.14 -3.86
C LEU A 75 -6.42 -8.08 -5.00
N ASN A 76 -7.51 -8.84 -4.83
CA ASN A 76 -8.06 -9.73 -5.86
C ASN A 76 -8.53 -8.96 -7.11
N ALA A 77 -9.01 -7.74 -6.94
CA ALA A 77 -9.35 -6.84 -8.04
C ALA A 77 -8.12 -6.25 -8.77
N GLY A 78 -6.89 -6.54 -8.30
CA GLY A 78 -5.65 -6.05 -8.89
C GLY A 78 -5.15 -4.73 -8.30
N ALA A 79 -5.56 -4.38 -7.07
CA ALA A 79 -4.95 -3.27 -6.35
C ALA A 79 -3.47 -3.54 -6.07
N LYS A 80 -2.62 -2.54 -6.33
CA LYS A 80 -1.17 -2.65 -6.20
C LYS A 80 -0.73 -2.38 -4.76
N ALA A 81 -0.23 -3.43 -4.09
CA ALA A 81 0.35 -3.35 -2.74
C ALA A 81 1.77 -2.75 -2.69
N ASN A 82 2.35 -2.36 -3.82
CA ASN A 82 3.69 -1.74 -3.87
C ASN A 82 3.65 -0.21 -4.08
N PHE A 83 2.46 0.39 -4.07
CA PHE A 83 2.35 1.83 -4.30
C PHE A 83 2.94 2.59 -3.11
N CYS A 84 3.78 3.57 -3.42
CA CYS A 84 4.42 4.44 -2.45
C CYS A 84 4.28 5.87 -2.96
N LEU A 85 3.61 6.74 -2.22
CA LEU A 85 3.48 8.14 -2.61
C LEU A 85 3.85 9.06 -1.45
N ASN A 86 4.61 10.12 -1.74
CA ASN A 86 5.10 11.07 -0.75
C ASN A 86 5.76 10.39 0.47
N LYS A 87 6.59 9.38 0.19
CA LYS A 87 7.30 8.58 1.20
C LYS A 87 6.39 7.82 2.17
N ARG A 88 5.17 7.52 1.74
CA ARG A 88 4.21 6.70 2.49
C ARG A 88 3.96 5.42 1.71
N SER A 89 4.61 4.35 2.16
CA SER A 89 4.38 2.99 1.68
C SER A 89 3.20 2.36 2.42
N ILE A 90 2.38 1.58 1.72
CA ILE A 90 1.31 0.81 2.35
C ILE A 90 1.83 -0.21 3.37
N ILE A 91 3.02 -0.76 3.13
CA ILE A 91 3.73 -1.64 4.06
C ILE A 91 4.05 -0.90 5.36
N ASN A 92 4.49 0.36 5.27
CA ASN A 92 4.73 1.18 6.45
C ASN A 92 3.43 1.45 7.24
N TYR A 93 2.30 1.69 6.56
CA TYR A 93 1.02 1.83 7.26
C TYR A 93 0.62 0.56 8.01
N ALA A 94 0.76 -0.62 7.38
CA ALA A 94 0.45 -1.91 8.02
C ALA A 94 1.42 -2.26 9.17
N SER A 95 2.66 -1.78 9.11
CA SER A 95 3.72 -2.09 10.10
C SER A 95 3.74 -1.17 11.31
N ARG A 96 3.01 -0.05 11.30
CA ARG A 96 3.04 0.97 12.37
C ARG A 96 2.18 0.59 13.58
N GLY A 97 2.63 1.01 14.76
CA GLY A 97 1.91 0.87 16.02
C GLY A 97 2.41 -0.29 16.89
N ALA A 98 1.91 -0.35 18.13
CA ALA A 98 2.27 -1.39 19.10
C ALA A 98 1.68 -2.76 18.69
N GLU A 99 0.49 -2.77 18.11
CA GLU A 99 -0.14 -3.99 17.60
C GLU A 99 0.32 -4.30 16.18
N GLY A 100 0.34 -3.33 15.26
CA GLY A 100 0.59 -3.59 13.84
C GLY A 100 -0.44 -4.55 13.22
N ASN A 101 -0.79 -4.38 11.96
CA ASN A 101 -1.80 -5.24 11.35
C ASN A 101 -1.12 -6.41 10.64
N LEU A 102 -0.69 -7.42 11.41
CA LEU A 102 0.02 -8.59 10.89
C LEU A 102 -0.77 -9.30 9.77
N PRO A 103 -2.08 -9.60 9.91
CA PRO A 103 -2.83 -10.25 8.82
C PRO A 103 -2.91 -9.41 7.54
N VAL A 104 -3.00 -8.09 7.66
CA VAL A 104 -2.98 -7.20 6.48
C VAL A 104 -1.59 -7.14 5.88
N LEU A 105 -0.54 -7.07 6.70
CA LEU A 105 0.85 -7.07 6.22
C LEU A 105 1.17 -8.36 5.45
N GLU A 106 0.79 -9.52 5.99
CA GLU A 106 0.89 -10.82 5.31
C GLU A 106 0.17 -10.78 3.96
N ALA A 107 -1.11 -10.38 3.94
CA ALA A 107 -1.87 -10.32 2.69
C ALA A 107 -1.24 -9.37 1.64
N LEU A 108 -0.68 -8.24 2.07
CA LEU A 108 0.01 -7.31 1.19
C LEU A 108 1.30 -7.93 0.64
N LEU A 109 2.11 -8.57 1.49
CA LEU A 109 3.36 -9.21 1.07
C LEU A 109 3.10 -10.43 0.18
N ASP A 110 2.11 -11.27 0.50
CA ASP A 110 1.72 -12.43 -0.32
C ASP A 110 1.23 -12.01 -1.72
N SER A 111 0.55 -10.86 -1.81
CA SER A 111 0.15 -10.31 -3.11
C SER A 111 1.33 -9.82 -3.96
N LEU A 112 2.50 -9.65 -3.34
CA LEU A 112 3.75 -9.24 -3.98
C LEU A 112 4.66 -10.46 -4.13
N GLY A 113 5.06 -10.79 -5.36
CA GLY A 113 6.15 -11.75 -5.54
C GLY A 113 7.43 -11.30 -4.80
N VAL A 114 8.27 -12.26 -4.39
CA VAL A 114 9.45 -12.06 -3.52
C VAL A 114 10.25 -10.80 -3.84
N SER A 115 10.65 -10.60 -5.10
CA SER A 115 11.43 -9.44 -5.52
C SER A 115 10.73 -8.09 -5.27
N LYS A 116 9.42 -8.02 -5.52
CA LYS A 116 8.63 -6.79 -5.28
C LYS A 116 8.41 -6.56 -3.80
N ALA A 117 8.22 -7.63 -3.02
CA ALA A 117 8.10 -7.57 -1.56
C ALA A 117 9.38 -7.01 -0.94
N THR A 118 10.55 -7.54 -1.28
CA THR A 118 11.85 -7.05 -0.78
C THR A 118 12.09 -5.57 -1.09
N LYS A 119 11.72 -5.12 -2.29
CA LYS A 119 11.81 -3.69 -2.63
C LYS A 119 10.82 -2.83 -1.84
N ALA A 120 9.61 -3.34 -1.58
CA ALA A 120 8.56 -2.61 -0.86
C ALA A 120 8.87 -2.45 0.64
N VAL A 121 9.45 -3.48 1.28
CA VAL A 121 9.82 -3.43 2.71
C VAL A 121 11.02 -2.51 2.98
N ASN A 122 11.94 -2.40 2.02
CA ASN A 122 13.14 -1.54 2.10
C ASN A 122 12.94 -0.13 1.56
N TYR A 123 11.70 0.26 1.24
CA TYR A 123 11.43 1.60 0.74
C TYR A 123 11.82 2.66 1.78
N LEU A 124 12.67 3.62 1.36
CA LEU A 124 13.15 4.70 2.23
C LEU A 124 12.06 5.74 2.47
N LEU A 125 11.75 5.97 3.74
CA LEU A 125 10.72 6.90 4.20
C LEU A 125 11.29 8.31 4.47
N SER A 126 12.62 8.45 4.47
CA SER A 126 13.37 9.71 4.58
C SER A 126 14.45 9.80 3.49
N ASP A 127 14.68 11.01 2.96
CA ASP A 127 15.76 11.24 1.97
C ASP A 127 17.06 11.68 2.65
N THR A 128 16.99 12.00 3.94
CA THR A 128 18.09 12.51 4.75
C THR A 128 18.34 11.58 5.91
N GLU A 129 19.56 11.64 6.45
CA GLU A 129 19.89 10.94 7.67
C GLU A 129 19.04 11.45 8.85
N PRO A 130 18.58 10.56 9.76
CA PRO A 130 18.69 9.11 9.66
C PRO A 130 17.73 8.53 8.60
N TYR A 131 18.26 7.69 7.72
CA TYR A 131 17.48 6.91 6.77
C TYR A 131 16.59 5.92 7.54
N LYS A 132 15.30 5.83 7.17
CA LYS A 132 14.36 4.93 7.83
C LYS A 132 13.55 4.09 6.84
N THR A 133 13.35 2.82 7.15
CA THR A 133 12.42 1.91 6.47
C THR A 133 11.23 1.57 7.37
N ALA A 134 10.31 0.72 6.90
CA ALA A 134 9.22 0.19 7.71
C ALA A 134 9.73 -0.56 8.97
N LEU A 135 10.90 -1.20 8.88
CA LEU A 135 11.50 -1.95 10.00
C LEU A 135 11.88 -1.03 11.17
N ASP A 136 12.31 0.21 10.89
CA ASP A 136 12.68 1.18 11.92
C ASP A 136 11.47 1.72 12.69
N PHE A 137 10.28 1.68 12.09
CA PHE A 137 9.02 2.10 12.72
C PHE A 137 8.22 0.95 13.33
N ALA A 138 8.52 -0.30 12.96
CA ALA A 138 7.84 -1.48 13.45
C ALA A 138 8.21 -1.76 14.92
N GLN A 139 7.22 -1.64 15.81
CA GLN A 139 7.37 -1.91 17.24
C GLN A 139 6.99 -3.35 17.59
N ASN A 140 6.02 -3.94 16.90
CA ASN A 140 5.59 -5.32 17.14
C ASN A 140 6.69 -6.33 16.69
N PRO A 141 7.19 -7.22 17.59
CA PRO A 141 8.20 -8.22 17.24
C PRO A 141 7.82 -9.18 16.10
N GLN A 142 6.55 -9.58 16.00
CA GLN A 142 6.06 -10.46 14.93
C GLN A 142 6.07 -9.74 13.58
N VAL A 143 5.64 -8.49 13.53
CA VAL A 143 5.74 -7.64 12.33
C VAL A 143 7.20 -7.48 11.91
N ARG A 144 8.10 -7.20 12.86
CA ARG A 144 9.54 -7.09 12.59
C ARG A 144 10.09 -8.39 12.01
N LYS A 145 9.74 -9.54 12.60
CA LYS A 145 10.15 -10.86 12.11
C LYS A 145 9.72 -11.07 10.66
N LEU A 146 8.44 -10.83 10.36
CA LEU A 146 7.90 -11.00 9.00
C LEU A 146 8.57 -10.07 7.98
N LEU A 147 8.84 -8.81 8.36
CA LEU A 147 9.58 -7.87 7.52
C LEU A 147 10.99 -8.40 7.21
N ILE A 148 11.71 -8.89 8.22
CA ILE A 148 13.07 -9.45 8.08
C ILE A 148 13.06 -10.70 7.18
N GLU A 149 12.06 -11.57 7.30
CA GLU A 149 11.89 -12.75 6.43
C GLU A 149 11.74 -12.38 4.95
N HIS A 150 11.18 -11.19 4.67
CA HIS A 150 11.07 -10.63 3.32
C HIS A 150 12.27 -9.76 2.92
N GLY A 151 13.35 -9.77 3.71
CA GLY A 151 14.60 -9.06 3.44
C GLY A 151 14.61 -7.60 3.87
N ALA A 152 13.77 -7.20 4.83
CA ALA A 152 13.81 -5.83 5.37
C ALA A 152 15.09 -5.56 6.15
N LEU A 153 15.68 -4.40 5.90
CA LEU A 153 16.85 -3.87 6.59
C LEU A 153 16.48 -2.57 7.29
N SER A 154 17.28 -2.19 8.30
CA SER A 154 17.21 -0.83 8.82
C SER A 154 17.57 0.15 7.71
N GLY A 155 17.07 1.40 7.78
CA GLY A 155 17.39 2.39 6.76
C GLY A 155 18.89 2.68 6.64
N ALA A 156 19.62 2.62 7.75
CA ALA A 156 21.07 2.77 7.76
C ALA A 156 21.76 1.61 7.00
N ASP A 157 21.39 0.37 7.29
CA ASP A 157 21.97 -0.82 6.66
C ASP A 157 21.63 -0.90 5.17
N TYR A 158 20.38 -0.56 4.81
CA TYR A 158 19.95 -0.57 3.42
C TYR A 158 20.76 0.41 2.56
N VAL A 159 21.00 1.64 3.05
CA VAL A 159 21.81 2.63 2.33
C VAL A 159 23.29 2.22 2.29
N ALA A 160 23.82 1.62 3.35
CA ALA A 160 25.18 1.09 3.36
C ALA A 160 25.38 0.02 2.28
N ASN A 161 24.43 -0.91 2.14
CA ASN A 161 24.45 -1.93 1.09
C ASN A 161 24.42 -1.33 -0.32
N LEU A 162 23.52 -0.37 -0.57
CA LEU A 162 23.45 0.32 -1.88
C LEU A 162 24.76 1.03 -2.23
N ARG A 163 25.40 1.69 -1.26
CA ARG A 163 26.69 2.36 -1.46
C ARG A 163 27.79 1.35 -1.82
N ASN A 164 27.79 0.18 -1.20
CA ASN A 164 28.75 -0.89 -1.48
C ASN A 164 28.55 -1.50 -2.87
N GLU A 165 27.32 -1.77 -3.28
CA GLU A 165 26.99 -2.29 -4.62
C GLU A 165 27.47 -1.35 -5.73
N ILE A 166 27.20 -0.04 -5.60
CA ILE A 166 27.66 0.98 -6.56
C ILE A 166 29.18 1.05 -6.64
N LYS A 167 29.87 0.85 -5.50
CA LYS A 167 31.33 0.84 -5.46
C LYS A 167 31.89 -0.37 -6.20
N LEU A 168 31.31 -1.55 -5.99
CA LEU A 168 31.72 -2.79 -6.66
C LEU A 168 31.49 -2.73 -8.17
N SER A 169 30.36 -2.18 -8.62
CA SER A 169 30.03 -2.07 -10.05
C SER A 169 30.87 -1.04 -10.83
N ARG A 170 31.65 -0.22 -10.13
CA ARG A 170 32.57 0.77 -10.74
C ARG A 170 34.02 0.28 -10.81
N VAL A 171 34.32 -0.85 -10.17
CA VAL A 171 35.68 -1.39 -10.05
C VAL A 171 35.86 -2.67 -10.89
N GLY A 172 34.77 -3.23 -11.43
CA GLY A 172 34.79 -4.29 -12.46
C GLY A 172 34.48 -3.74 -13.84
#